data_AF-A0A1L9Q1E0-F1
#
_entry.id   AF-A0A1L9Q1E0-F1
#
_cell.length_a   1.000
_cell.length_b   1.000
_cell.length_c   1.000
_cell.angle_alpha   90.00
_cell.angle_beta   90.00
_cell.angle_gamma   90.00
#
_symmetry.space_group_name_H-M   'P 1'
#
loop_
_entity.id
_entity.type
_entity.pdbx_description
1 polymer ?
#
loop_
_entity_poly.entity_id
_entity_poly.type
_entity_poly.pdbx_seq_one_letter_code
_entity_poly.pdbx_strand_id
1 'polypeptide(L)' 'MRFFTVALAALFAGLAAADCTPGETNCGAGPAANTILVCNEEGIPTPVTTCSNGQTCQNVGANNGPTCA' A
#
# COMPACT_ATOMS: atom_id res chain seq x y z
N MET A 1 -22.99 -23.63 8.61
CA MET A 1 -22.74 -22.18 8.61
C MET A 1 -21.22 -21.97 8.64
N ARG A 2 -20.56 -21.86 7.47
CA ARG A 2 -19.08 -21.87 7.31
C ARG A 2 -18.59 -20.66 6.52
N PHE A 3 -19.10 -19.47 6.83
CA PHE A 3 -18.82 -18.26 6.04
C PHE A 3 -18.27 -17.07 6.84
N PHE A 4 -17.95 -17.24 8.13
CA PHE A 4 -17.57 -16.10 8.98
C PHE A 4 -16.09 -16.00 9.36
N THR A 5 -15.24 -16.98 8.99
CA THR A 5 -13.82 -16.99 9.44
C THR A 5 -12.81 -16.51 8.41
N VAL A 6 -13.18 -16.36 7.13
CA VAL A 6 -12.19 -16.01 6.08
C VAL A 6 -12.03 -14.50 5.87
N ALA A 7 -13.06 -13.70 6.16
CA ALA A 7 -13.02 -12.25 5.95
C ALA A 7 -12.12 -11.53 6.97
N LEU A 8 -12.00 -12.04 8.20
CA LEU A 8 -11.22 -11.37 9.24
C LEU A 8 -9.71 -11.58 9.05
N ALA A 9 -9.28 -12.75 8.57
CA ALA A 9 -7.87 -12.99 8.27
C ALA A 9 -7.38 -12.22 7.03
N ALA A 10 -8.25 -11.95 6.05
CA ALA A 10 -7.91 -11.09 4.91
C ALA A 10 -7.85 -9.60 5.28
N LEU A 11 -8.64 -9.18 6.28
CA LEU A 11 -8.57 -7.82 6.83
C LEU A 11 -7.27 -7.64 7.65
N PHE A 12 -6.89 -8.62 8.46
CA PHE A 12 -5.65 -8.56 9.26
C PHE A 12 -4.36 -8.90 8.51
N ALA A 13 -4.41 -9.64 7.39
CA ALA A 13 -3.23 -9.87 6.53
C ALA A 13 -2.89 -8.65 5.65
N GLY A 14 -3.84 -7.72 5.46
CA GLY A 14 -3.60 -6.42 4.81
C GLY A 14 -3.25 -5.30 5.80
N LEU A 15 -3.57 -5.49 7.09
CA LEU A 15 -3.22 -4.62 8.22
C LEU A 15 -2.04 -5.19 9.02
N ALA A 16 -0.98 -5.62 8.34
CA ALA A 16 0.31 -5.26 8.89
C ALA A 16 0.32 -3.73 8.85
N ALA A 17 -0.12 -3.11 9.95
CA ALA A 17 0.15 -1.73 10.28
C ALA A 17 1.68 -1.62 10.26
N ALA A 18 2.24 -1.42 9.07
CA ALA A 18 3.38 -0.58 8.95
C ALA A 18 2.84 0.77 9.41
N ASP A 19 3.01 1.03 10.72
CA ASP A 19 3.12 2.38 11.25
C ASP A 19 4.07 3.09 10.28
N CYS A 20 3.51 3.80 9.32
CA CYS A 20 4.26 4.58 8.35
C CYS A 20 4.32 6.00 8.89
N THR A 21 5.37 6.74 8.57
CA THR A 21 5.46 8.12 9.03
C THR A 21 4.42 8.94 8.26
N PRO A 22 3.55 9.73 8.93
CA PRO A 22 2.61 10.59 8.23
C PRO A 22 3.30 11.44 7.15
N GLY A 23 2.75 11.43 5.94
CA GLY A 23 3.34 12.11 4.79
C GLY A 23 4.40 11.32 4.01
N GLU A 24 4.81 10.14 4.48
CA GLU A 24 5.60 9.23 3.64
C GLU A 24 4.76 8.66 2.51
N THR A 25 5.37 8.58 1.33
CA THR A 25 4.76 7.96 0.15
C THR A 25 5.62 6.78 -0.26
N ASN A 26 5.01 5.60 -0.40
CA ASN A 26 5.73 4.36 -0.71
C ASN A 26 4.93 3.49 -1.69
N CYS A 27 5.63 2.59 -2.36
CA CYS A 27 4.98 1.53 -3.13
C CYS A 27 4.34 0.49 -2.21
N GLY A 28 3.16 0.02 -2.60
CA GLY A 28 2.51 -1.12 -1.95
C GLY A 28 3.30 -2.40 -2.08
N ALA A 29 2.95 -3.36 -1.23
CA ALA A 29 3.54 -4.70 -1.23
C ALA A 29 2.52 -5.74 -1.69
N GLY A 30 3.03 -6.88 -2.18
CA GLY A 30 2.20 -8.02 -2.59
C GLY A 30 1.20 -7.66 -3.70
N PRO A 31 -0.12 -7.89 -3.49
CA PRO A 31 -1.13 -7.63 -4.52
C PRO A 31 -1.28 -6.15 -4.88
N ALA A 32 -0.78 -5.24 -4.04
CA ALA A 32 -0.79 -3.79 -4.27
C ALA A 32 0.57 -3.26 -4.76
N ALA A 33 1.48 -4.11 -5.26
CA ALA A 33 2.82 -3.70 -5.72
C ALA A 33 2.83 -2.68 -6.88
N ASN A 34 1.71 -2.51 -7.56
CA ASN A 34 1.50 -1.50 -8.59
C ASN A 34 0.82 -0.24 -8.05
N THR A 35 0.64 -0.09 -6.74
CA THR A 35 -0.10 1.02 -6.14
C THR A 35 0.83 1.87 -5.29
N ILE A 36 0.76 3.18 -5.48
CA ILE A 36 1.37 4.20 -4.63
C ILE A 36 0.45 4.41 -3.44
N LEU A 37 1.03 4.29 -2.24
CA LEU A 37 0.38 4.52 -0.96
C LEU A 37 0.93 5.80 -0.34
N VAL A 38 0.07 6.62 0.25
CA VAL A 38 0.46 7.72 1.14
C VAL A 38 0.06 7.37 2.56
N CYS A 39 0.96 7.62 3.50
CA CYS A 39 0.62 7.51 4.90
C CYS A 39 -0.21 8.71 5.36
N ASN A 40 -1.42 8.46 5.86
CA ASN A 40 -2.27 9.52 6.39
C ASN A 40 -1.78 9.98 7.78
N GLU A 41 -2.43 11.00 8.34
CA GLU A 41 -2.10 11.55 9.67
C GLU A 41 -2.34 10.57 10.82
N GLU A 42 -3.10 9.51 10.57
CA GLU A 42 -3.38 8.43 11.52
C GLU A 42 -2.33 7.31 11.46
N GLY A 43 -1.28 7.46 10.64
CA GLY A 43 -0.24 6.44 10.45
C GLY A 43 -0.70 5.26 9.59
N ILE A 44 -1.78 5.44 8.82
CA ILE A 44 -2.39 4.39 8.01
C ILE A 44 -2.04 4.61 6.53
N PRO A 45 -1.45 3.61 5.85
CA PRO A 45 -1.19 3.70 4.42
C PRO A 45 -2.49 3.65 3.62
N THR A 46 -2.71 4.66 2.79
CA THR A 46 -3.89 4.82 1.94
C THR A 46 -3.50 4.88 0.45
N PRO A 47 -4.19 4.16 -0.44
CA PRO A 47 -3.85 4.17 -1.86
C PRO A 47 -4.21 5.53 -2.49
N VAL A 48 -3.24 6.14 -3.19
CA VAL A 48 -3.43 7.43 -3.88
C VAL A 48 -3.41 7.29 -5.40
N THR A 49 -2.69 6.31 -5.93
CA THR A 49 -2.57 6.10 -7.38
C THR A 49 -2.20 4.65 -7.67
N THR A 50 -2.88 4.03 -8.63
CA THR A 50 -2.51 2.70 -9.13
C THR A 50 -1.88 2.85 -10.52
N CYS A 51 -0.66 2.34 -10.66
CA CYS A 51 0.06 2.26 -11.91
C CYS A 51 -0.74 1.44 -12.93
N SER A 52 -0.89 2.00 -14.13
CA SER A 52 -1.64 1.41 -15.24
C SER A 52 -0.71 0.68 -16.22
N ASN A 53 -1.27 -0.02 -17.21
CA ASN A 53 -0.51 -0.62 -18.31
C ASN A 53 0.58 -1.64 -17.90
N GLY A 54 0.39 -2.34 -16.79
CA GLY A 54 1.36 -3.34 -16.30
C GLY A 54 2.59 -2.74 -15.63
N GLN A 55 2.62 -1.42 -15.43
CA GLN A 55 3.70 -0.75 -14.71
C GLN A 55 3.70 -1.14 -13.23
N THR A 56 4.90 -1.23 -12.67
CA THR A 56 5.12 -1.48 -11.25
C THR A 56 5.46 -0.20 -10.53
N CYS A 57 5.05 -0.08 -9.27
CA CYS A 57 5.52 1.03 -8.46
C CYS A 57 6.99 0.80 -8.10
N GLN A 58 7.83 1.80 -8.32
CA GLN A 58 9.24 1.81 -7.93
C GLN A 58 9.55 3.03 -7.06
N ASN A 59 10.17 2.77 -5.91
CA ASN A 59 10.74 3.81 -5.06
C ASN A 59 12.04 4.31 -5.73
N VAL A 60 12.01 5.46 -6.41
CA VAL A 60 13.17 6.01 -7.16
C VAL A 60 14.20 6.74 -6.29
N GLY A 61 14.13 6.54 -4.96
CA GLY A 61 15.07 7.06 -3.97
C GLY A 61 14.49 8.15 -3.08
N ALA A 62 15.20 8.48 -2.00
CA ALA A 62 14.73 9.33 -0.91
C ALA A 62 14.21 10.73 -1.31
N ASN A 63 14.56 11.22 -2.51
CA ASN A 63 14.24 12.58 -2.96
C ASN A 63 13.20 12.65 -4.10
N ASN A 64 12.86 11.53 -4.76
CA ASN A 64 12.01 11.54 -5.96
C ASN A 64 10.62 10.91 -5.75
N GLY A 65 10.34 10.37 -4.56
CA GLY A 65 9.08 9.67 -4.28
C GLY A 65 8.91 8.38 -5.08
N PRO A 66 7.83 7.62 -4.88
CA PRO A 66 7.51 6.46 -5.71
C PRO A 66 6.99 6.87 -7.09
N THR A 67 7.35 6.10 -8.12
CA THR A 67 6.91 6.33 -9.51
C THR A 67 6.42 5.04 -10.16
N CYS A 68 5.57 5.16 -11.19
CA CYS A 68 5.15 4.03 -11.99
C CYS A 68 6.15 3.80 -13.13
N ALA A 69 6.81 2.64 -13.14
CA ALA A 69 7.78 2.23 -14.15
C ALA A 69 7.47 0.84 -14.70
#